data_AF-A0AA42NV04-F1
#
_entry.id   AF-A0AA42NV04-F1
#
_cell.length_a   1.000
_cell.length_b   1.000
_cell.length_c   1.000
_cell.angle_alpha   90.00
_cell.angle_beta   90.00
_cell.angle_gamma   90.00
#
_symmetry.space_group_name_H-M   'P 1'
#
loop_
_entity.id
_entity.type
_entity.pdbx_description
1 polymer ?
#
loop_
_entity_poly.entity_id
_entity_poly.type
_entity_poly.pdbx_seq_one_letter_code
_entity_poly.pdbx_strand_id
1 'polypeptide(L)'
;MPKYIAKQSIGHFRPGKEVTGLEDKQLQALLTSGAIEEYTEPQQEQSDDSSSQLQQLAAEIADLKADNQLLSDDKVKADAEIADLKAQVAKLGKDLIAATAKSTKAGKATADENADKGTPESTK
;
A
#
# COMPACT_ATOMS: atom_id res chain seq x y z
N MET A 1 -9.43 9.83 57.11
CA MET A 1 -9.17 11.25 56.81
C MET A 1 -9.11 11.39 55.30
N PRO A 2 -9.79 12.39 54.70
CA PRO A 2 -9.68 12.67 53.27
C PRO A 2 -8.21 12.93 52.90
N LYS A 3 -7.78 12.42 51.74
CA LYS A 3 -6.46 12.72 51.18
C LYS A 3 -6.62 13.84 50.17
N TYR A 4 -5.69 14.78 50.15
CA TYR A 4 -5.72 15.89 49.21
C TYR A 4 -4.45 15.90 48.35
N ILE A 5 -4.61 16.14 47.05
CA ILE A 5 -3.50 16.25 46.10
C ILE A 5 -3.37 17.69 45.65
N ALA A 6 -2.13 18.19 45.59
CA ALA A 6 -1.87 19.52 45.04
C ALA A 6 -2.03 19.51 43.52
N LYS A 7 -2.83 20.43 42.98
CA LYS A 7 -2.97 20.64 41.52
C LYS A 7 -1.88 21.54 40.95
N GLN A 8 -1.29 22.37 41.80
CA GLN A 8 -0.22 23.30 41.48
C GLN A 8 0.85 23.29 42.58
N SER A 9 1.96 24.01 42.39
CA SER A 9 3.00 24.07 43.43
C SER A 9 2.52 24.91 44.62
N ILE A 10 2.53 24.34 45.83
CA ILE A 10 2.14 25.01 47.07
C ILE A 10 3.29 24.84 48.07
N GLY A 11 4.15 25.86 48.19
CA GLY A 11 5.36 25.78 49.01
C GLY A 11 6.25 24.61 48.59
N HIS A 12 6.35 23.58 49.44
CA HIS A 12 7.14 22.38 49.20
C HIS A 12 6.37 21.27 48.45
N PHE A 13 5.04 21.37 48.38
CA PHE A 13 4.21 20.39 47.69
C PHE A 13 4.20 20.68 46.19
N ARG A 14 4.59 19.67 45.40
CA ARG A 14 4.57 19.72 43.93
C ARG A 14 3.21 19.21 43.41
N PRO A 15 2.83 19.56 42.17
CA PRO A 15 1.63 19.00 41.55
C PRO A 15 1.64 17.47 41.59
N GLY A 16 0.51 16.86 41.93
CA GLY A 16 0.37 15.41 42.08
C GLY A 16 0.88 14.84 43.41
N LYS A 17 1.37 15.68 44.35
CA LYS A 17 1.78 15.23 45.69
C LYS A 17 0.68 15.41 46.71
N GLU A 18 0.64 14.48 47.67
CA GLU A 18 -0.26 14.55 48.81
C GLU A 18 0.10 15.73 49.72
N VAL A 19 -0.92 16.50 50.09
CA VAL A 19 -0.81 17.64 50.99
C VAL A 19 -1.13 17.17 52.40
N THR A 20 -0.15 17.23 53.29
CA THR A 20 -0.26 16.78 54.68
C THR A 20 0.22 17.87 55.66
N GLY A 21 -0.22 17.79 56.92
CA GLY A 21 0.23 18.70 57.98
C GLY A 21 -0.33 20.12 57.93
N LEU A 22 -1.42 20.35 57.19
CA LEU A 22 -2.15 21.62 57.17
C LEU A 22 -3.42 21.55 58.04
N GLU A 23 -3.81 22.68 58.61
CA GLU A 23 -5.05 22.83 59.38
C GLU A 23 -6.28 22.81 58.47
N ASP A 24 -7.43 22.36 58.98
CA ASP A 24 -8.67 22.22 58.19
C ASP A 24 -9.10 23.52 57.48
N LYS A 25 -8.93 24.66 58.14
CA LYS A 25 -9.24 25.98 57.54
C LYS A 25 -8.36 26.28 56.33
N GLN A 26 -7.09 25.84 56.37
CA GLN A 26 -6.15 26.03 55.27
C GLN A 26 -6.48 25.07 54.13
N LEU A 27 -6.78 23.80 54.44
CA LEU A 27 -7.22 22.82 53.45
C LEU A 27 -8.49 23.29 52.74
N GLN A 28 -9.50 23.79 53.48
CA GLN A 28 -10.73 24.30 52.88
C GLN A 28 -10.48 25.52 51.98
N ALA A 29 -9.61 26.45 52.37
CA ALA A 29 -9.25 27.60 51.54
C ALA A 29 -8.51 27.17 50.26
N LEU A 30 -7.62 26.19 50.36
CA LEU A 30 -6.89 25.62 49.22
C LEU A 30 -7.81 24.83 48.29
N LEU A 31 -8.80 24.12 48.84
CA LEU A 31 -9.81 23.40 48.06
C LEU A 31 -10.74 24.39 47.34
N THR A 32 -11.19 25.43 48.03
CA THR A 32 -12.04 26.50 47.47
C THR A 32 -11.32 27.28 46.38
N SER A 33 -10.02 27.51 46.52
CA SER A 33 -9.18 28.14 45.48
C SER A 33 -8.78 27.20 44.35
N GLY A 34 -9.08 25.89 44.45
CA GLY A 34 -8.70 24.88 43.47
C GLY A 34 -7.20 24.57 43.43
N ALA A 35 -6.45 24.97 44.47
CA ALA A 35 -5.02 24.65 44.56
C ALA A 35 -4.77 23.19 44.94
N ILE A 36 -5.71 22.57 45.66
CA ILE A 36 -5.74 21.15 45.97
C ILE A 36 -7.08 20.54 45.53
N GLU A 37 -7.12 19.22 45.38
CA GLU A 37 -8.34 18.44 45.18
C GLU A 37 -8.36 17.23 46.10
N GLU A 38 -9.55 16.76 46.48
CA GLU A 38 -9.69 15.52 47.23
C GLU A 38 -9.33 14.35 46.30
N TYR A 39 -8.41 13.50 46.76
CA TYR A 39 -7.98 12.33 46.02
C TYR A 39 -9.14 11.37 45.87
N THR A 40 -9.56 11.20 44.63
CA THR A 40 -10.39 10.08 44.22
C THR A 40 -9.48 9.08 43.51
N GLU A 41 -9.65 7.78 43.80
CA GLU A 41 -9.00 6.77 42.98
C GLU A 41 -9.38 7.04 41.53
N PRO A 42 -8.42 7.13 40.60
CA PRO A 42 -8.75 7.32 39.20
C PRO A 42 -9.63 6.13 38.81
N GLN A 43 -10.92 6.39 38.59
CA GLN A 43 -11.75 5.42 37.91
C GLN A 43 -11.04 5.16 36.60
N GLN A 44 -10.64 3.92 36.39
CA GLN A 44 -10.29 3.45 35.06
C GLN A 44 -11.58 3.61 34.25
N GLU A 45 -11.73 4.76 33.60
CA GLU A 45 -12.65 4.92 32.49
C GLU A 45 -12.13 3.96 31.42
N GLN A 46 -12.55 2.70 31.54
CA GLN A 46 -12.56 1.77 30.42
C GLN A 46 -13.52 2.40 29.41
N SER A 47 -12.96 3.28 28.59
CA SER A 47 -13.58 3.73 27.36
C SER A 47 -13.92 2.48 26.56
N ASP A 48 -15.19 2.06 26.62
CA ASP A 48 -15.77 1.03 25.73
C ASP A 48 -15.50 1.36 24.25
N ASP A 49 -15.30 2.65 23.95
CA ASP A 49 -14.94 3.18 22.64
C ASP A 49 -13.57 2.66 22.15
N SER A 50 -12.59 2.50 23.05
CA SER A 50 -11.26 1.99 22.70
C SER A 50 -11.29 0.53 22.27
N SER A 51 -12.16 -0.29 22.88
CA SER A 51 -12.30 -1.71 22.51
C SER A 51 -13.01 -1.88 21.17
N SER A 52 -14.03 -1.06 20.91
CA SER A 52 -14.73 -0.98 19.62
C SER A 52 -13.79 -0.59 18.48
N GLN A 53 -12.97 0.44 18.66
CA GLN A 53 -12.00 0.88 17.65
C GLN A 53 -10.95 -0.19 17.34
N LEU A 54 -10.47 -0.92 18.35
CA LEU A 54 -9.51 -2.01 18.14
C LEU A 54 -10.13 -3.17 17.35
N GLN A 55 -11.39 -3.50 17.59
CA GLN A 55 -12.08 -4.54 16.82
C GLN A 55 -12.31 -4.11 15.36
N GLN A 56 -12.67 -2.85 15.13
CA GLN A 56 -12.81 -2.30 13.76
C GLN A 56 -11.48 -2.32 13.00
N LEU A 57 -10.39 -1.86 13.65
CA LEU A 57 -9.05 -1.90 13.05
C LEU A 57 -8.59 -3.34 12.76
N ALA A 58 -8.92 -4.29 13.64
CA ALA A 58 -8.59 -5.70 13.41
C ALA A 58 -9.34 -6.27 12.19
N ALA A 59 -10.60 -5.91 12.00
CA ALA A 59 -11.39 -6.31 10.83
C ALA A 59 -10.82 -5.69 9.54
N GLU A 60 -10.54 -4.38 9.55
CA GLU A 60 -9.96 -3.68 8.39
C GLU A 60 -8.60 -4.24 7.99
N ILE A 61 -7.75 -4.60 8.97
CA ILE A 61 -6.46 -5.27 8.71
C ILE A 61 -6.66 -6.64 8.06
N ALA A 62 -7.70 -7.39 8.44
CA ALA A 62 -7.99 -8.69 7.84
C ALA A 62 -8.44 -8.55 6.38
N ASP A 63 -9.32 -7.60 6.10
CA ASP A 63 -9.80 -7.30 4.75
C ASP A 63 -8.65 -6.82 3.85
N LEU A 64 -7.83 -5.87 4.33
CA LEU A 64 -6.67 -5.37 3.59
C LEU A 64 -5.64 -6.48 3.28
N LYS A 65 -5.50 -7.47 4.17
CA LYS A 65 -4.63 -8.63 3.90
C LYS A 65 -5.20 -9.52 2.80
N ALA A 66 -6.51 -9.76 2.79
CA ALA A 66 -7.17 -10.54 1.76
C ALA A 66 -7.04 -9.86 0.39
N ASP A 67 -7.29 -8.55 0.32
CA ASP A 67 -7.17 -7.78 -0.91
C ASP A 67 -5.74 -7.75 -1.46
N ASN A 68 -4.74 -7.57 -0.58
CA ASN A 68 -3.34 -7.62 -0.98
C ASN A 68 -2.93 -9.00 -1.54
N GLN A 69 -3.45 -10.09 -0.96
CA GLN A 69 -3.18 -11.42 -1.47
C GLN A 69 -3.79 -11.60 -2.87
N LEU A 70 -5.04 -11.18 -3.06
CA LEU A 70 -5.71 -11.24 -4.36
C LEU A 70 -4.96 -10.44 -5.43
N LEU A 71 -4.56 -9.21 -5.11
CA LEU A 71 -3.77 -8.36 -6.01
C LEU A 71 -2.42 -8.99 -6.37
N SER A 72 -1.76 -9.65 -5.41
CA SER A 72 -0.51 -10.34 -5.65
C SER A 72 -0.70 -11.52 -6.61
N ASP A 73 -1.75 -12.32 -6.42
CA ASP A 73 -2.04 -13.47 -7.27
C ASP A 73 -2.41 -13.05 -8.70
N ASP A 74 -3.21 -11.99 -8.84
CA ASP A 74 -3.60 -11.46 -10.15
C ASP A 74 -2.41 -10.82 -10.88
N LYS A 75 -1.50 -10.17 -10.14
CA LYS A 75 -0.25 -9.68 -10.72
C LYS A 75 0.60 -10.82 -11.29
N VAL A 76 0.72 -11.94 -10.57
CA VAL A 76 1.46 -13.11 -11.06
C VAL A 76 0.85 -13.67 -12.34
N LYS A 77 -0.49 -13.76 -12.42
CA LYS A 77 -1.18 -14.18 -13.66
C LYS A 77 -0.92 -13.20 -14.80
N ALA A 78 -1.04 -11.90 -14.55
CA ALA A 78 -0.79 -10.87 -15.55
C ALA A 78 0.66 -10.90 -16.06
N ASP A 79 1.64 -11.07 -15.18
CA ASP A 79 3.05 -11.20 -15.54
C ASP A 79 3.30 -12.45 -16.41
N ALA A 80 2.62 -13.56 -16.13
CA ALA A 80 2.68 -14.77 -16.95
C ALA A 80 2.05 -14.58 -18.35
N GLU A 81 0.89 -13.93 -18.44
CA GLU A 81 0.26 -13.59 -19.73
C GLU A 81 1.13 -12.64 -20.56
N ILE A 82 1.74 -11.64 -19.92
CA ILE A 82 2.68 -10.72 -20.59
C ILE A 82 3.88 -11.49 -21.14
N ALA A 83 4.41 -12.45 -20.40
CA ALA A 83 5.53 -13.28 -20.86
C ALA A 83 5.14 -14.13 -22.09
N ASP A 84 3.97 -14.75 -22.06
CA ASP A 84 3.45 -15.55 -23.18
C ASP A 84 3.19 -14.69 -24.43
N LEU A 85 2.51 -13.55 -24.27
CA LEU A 85 2.26 -12.62 -25.39
C LEU A 85 3.56 -12.11 -26.01
N LYS A 86 4.57 -11.79 -25.21
CA LYS A 86 5.91 -11.41 -25.72
C LYS A 86 6.54 -12.54 -26.54
N ALA A 87 6.42 -13.79 -26.11
CA ALA A 87 6.93 -14.95 -26.85
C ALA A 87 6.18 -15.14 -28.18
N GLN A 88 4.85 -15.01 -28.18
CA GLN A 88 4.03 -15.08 -29.39
C GLN A 88 4.40 -13.97 -30.39
N VAL A 89 4.53 -12.72 -29.94
CA VAL A 89 4.95 -11.59 -30.78
C VAL A 89 6.33 -11.84 -31.40
N ALA A 90 7.29 -12.33 -30.62
CA ALA A 90 8.62 -12.65 -31.13
C ALA A 90 8.60 -13.76 -32.19
N LYS A 91 7.76 -14.78 -32.01
CA LYS A 91 7.56 -15.86 -33.00
C LYS A 91 6.95 -15.31 -34.29
N LEU A 92 5.86 -14.55 -34.18
CA LEU A 92 5.19 -13.94 -35.34
C LEU A 92 6.13 -13.00 -36.11
N GLY A 93 6.96 -12.23 -35.41
CA GLY A 93 7.99 -11.39 -36.04
C GLY A 93 8.98 -12.20 -36.88
N LYS A 94 9.45 -13.35 -36.37
CA LYS A 94 10.32 -14.27 -37.12
C LYS A 94 9.61 -14.89 -38.32
N ASP A 95 8.38 -15.34 -38.13
CA ASP A 95 7.56 -15.95 -39.19
C ASP A 95 7.31 -14.95 -40.34
N LEU A 96 7.06 -13.67 -40.01
CA LEU A 96 6.85 -12.60 -40.98
C LEU A 96 8.12 -12.27 -41.77
N ILE A 97 9.28 -12.20 -41.10
CA ILE A 97 10.58 -12.02 -41.78
C ILE A 97 10.83 -13.18 -42.74
N ALA A 98 10.60 -14.43 -42.30
CA ALA A 98 10.81 -15.62 -43.12
C ALA A 98 9.85 -15.67 -44.33
N ALA A 99 8.58 -15.28 -44.16
CA ALA A 99 7.60 -15.21 -45.24
C ALA A 99 7.98 -14.12 -46.26
N THR A 100 8.39 -12.95 -45.78
CA THR A 100 8.83 -11.84 -46.64
C THR A 100 10.05 -12.24 -47.47
N ALA A 101 11.04 -12.88 -46.84
CA ALA A 101 12.25 -13.38 -47.52
C ALA A 101 11.96 -14.51 -48.53
N LYS A 102 10.96 -15.37 -48.29
CA LYS A 102 10.51 -16.37 -49.27
C LYS A 102 9.84 -15.73 -50.48
N SER A 103 9.04 -14.68 -50.29
CA SER A 103 8.36 -13.99 -51.39
C SER A 103 9.34 -13.28 -52.34
N THR A 104 10.39 -12.66 -51.80
CA THR A 104 11.43 -12.00 -52.60
C THR A 104 12.34 -12.99 -53.34
N LYS A 105 12.53 -14.20 -52.79
CA LYS A 105 13.27 -15.27 -53.47
C LYS A 105 12.46 -15.95 -54.59
N ALA A 106 11.14 -16.04 -54.44
CA ALA A 106 10.25 -16.56 -55.48
C ALA A 106 10.15 -15.61 -56.70
N GLY A 107 10.19 -14.29 -56.49
CA GLY A 107 10.20 -13.30 -57.58
C GLY A 107 11.46 -13.29 -58.45
N LYS A 108 12.56 -13.91 -58.00
CA LYS A 108 13.81 -14.02 -58.78
C LYS A 108 13.89 -15.30 -59.62
N ALA A 109 13.03 -16.29 -59.38
CA ALA A 109 13.09 -17.60 -60.02
C ALA A 109 12.19 -17.76 -61.27
N THR A 110 11.38 -16.76 -61.64
CA THR A 110 10.50 -16.86 -62.82
C THR A 110 10.89 -15.92 -63.97
N ALA A 111 12.08 -15.31 -63.93
CA ALA A 111 12.54 -14.40 -64.99
C ALA A 111 13.54 -15.03 -65.97
N ASP A 112 13.87 -16.32 -65.85
CA ASP A 112 14.96 -16.92 -66.62
C ASP A 112 14.63 -18.33 -67.13
N GLU A 113 13.46 -18.51 -67.73
CA GLU A 113 13.17 -19.69 -68.56
C GLU A 113 11.88 -19.47 -69.36
N ASN A 114 11.94 -18.71 -70.46
CA ASN A 114 11.36 -19.14 -71.74
C ASN A 114 11.50 -18.12 -72.88
N ALA A 115 11.74 -18.71 -74.04
CA ALA A 115 11.67 -18.18 -75.41
C ALA A 115 12.88 -17.38 -75.91
N ASP A 116 13.48 -17.69 -77.05
CA ASP A 116 13.35 -18.80 -78.01
C ASP A 116 14.48 -18.55 -79.04
N LYS A 117 14.98 -19.61 -79.66
CA LYS A 117 16.03 -19.54 -80.68
C LYS A 117 15.43 -19.21 -82.06
N GLY A 118 16.09 -18.31 -82.79
CA GLY A 118 15.94 -18.11 -84.25
C GLY A 118 15.68 -16.64 -84.58
N THR A 119 16.32 -15.95 -85.51
CA THR A 119 17.20 -16.29 -86.66
C THR A 119 17.86 -14.95 -87.07
N PRO A 120 19.09 -14.91 -87.61
CA PRO A 120 19.70 -13.68 -88.11
C PRO A 120 19.26 -13.39 -89.55
N GLU A 121 18.93 -12.14 -89.92
CA GLU A 121 19.28 -11.51 -91.21
C GLU A 121 18.58 -10.16 -91.48
N SER A 122 19.43 -9.16 -91.77
CA SER A 122 19.43 -8.28 -92.95
C SER A 122 18.31 -7.29 -93.30
N THR A 123 18.78 -6.17 -93.87
CA THR A 123 18.14 -5.07 -94.62
C THR A 123 17.54 -3.93 -93.77
N LYS A 124 17.89 -2.65 -93.99
CA LYS A 124 18.46 -1.94 -95.14
C LYS A 124 19.17 -0.66 -94.69
#